data_AF-A0A7V8VSA4-F1
#
_entry.id   AF-A0A7V8VSA4-F1
#
_cell.length_a   1.000
_cell.length_b   1.000
_cell.length_c   1.000
_cell.angle_alpha   90.00
_cell.angle_beta   90.00
_cell.angle_gamma   90.00
#
_symmetry.space_group_name_H-M   'P 1'
#
loop_
_entity.id
_entity.type
_entity.pdbx_description
1 polymer ?
#
loop_
_entity_poly.entity_id
_entity_poly.type
_entity_poly.pdbx_seq_one_letter_code
_entity_poly.pdbx_strand_id
1 'polypeptide(L)'
;MITLDYNNMLRPRLGGERGIDPARLQELGERFREIHADVERRREEGELGFYQLANAGELVDQIEAFANGVGQAFENVVVLGIGGSALGTIALRNALRDPYWNELDDDGREFFPRLFVLDNVDPATIAAFLRRVELRRTLFNVVSKSGGTAETMSQFLIVREALEAELNEGYRRHLLFTTDPERGVLRQLADAEGISTLPIPPNVGGRFSVLSAVGLLPAALVGIPVRELLEGAREMDERCRTDELTRNPAGLFAALQFLADRELGAPIQVMMPYSDRLRDVADWFRQLWAESLGKQTSLTGEEVFVGPTPVKALGATDQHSQVQLYVEGPFDKTITFLVEQNPAEDVQIPSLYGDVGELGYLGGHTLGELLRTEKEATEEALRQRGRMNMTLELPTVDARAVGGLLHLLQIATVYAGALYGVDPLDQPGVELGKQLTYGIMGRQGFEQVGADFAAREEKRREWTV
;
A
#
# COMPACT_ATOMS: atom_id res chain seq x y z
N MET A 1 -9.16 -19.20 1.71
CA MET A 1 -9.21 -18.21 0.62
C MET A 1 -9.83 -16.91 1.13
N ILE A 2 -9.46 -15.75 0.60
CA ILE A 2 -10.05 -14.45 1.01
C ILE A 2 -11.53 -14.37 0.64
N THR A 3 -12.37 -13.96 1.59
CA THR A 3 -13.81 -13.72 1.39
C THR A 3 -14.12 -12.22 1.45
N LEU A 4 -15.16 -11.80 0.73
CA LEU A 4 -15.72 -10.45 0.79
C LEU A 4 -17.16 -10.57 1.30
N ASP A 5 -17.40 -10.23 2.57
CA ASP A 5 -18.75 -10.06 3.11
C ASP A 5 -19.19 -8.61 2.92
N TYR A 6 -20.18 -8.40 2.04
CA TYR A 6 -20.73 -7.10 1.71
C TYR A 6 -22.20 -6.96 2.14
N ASN A 7 -22.71 -7.83 3.01
CA ASN A 7 -24.12 -7.82 3.41
C ASN A 7 -24.54 -6.44 3.94
N ASN A 8 -23.71 -5.79 4.76
CA ASN A 8 -23.99 -4.47 5.34
C ASN A 8 -23.79 -3.29 4.36
N MET A 9 -23.43 -3.55 3.10
CA MET A 9 -23.51 -2.56 2.01
C MET A 9 -24.91 -2.52 1.39
N LEU A 10 -25.69 -3.60 1.51
CA LEU A 10 -26.96 -3.75 0.82
C LEU A 10 -28.15 -3.29 1.66
N ARG A 11 -29.10 -2.64 1.00
CA ARG A 11 -30.32 -2.10 1.62
C ARG A 11 -31.10 -3.11 2.48
N PRO A 12 -31.33 -4.37 2.07
CA PRO A 12 -32.14 -5.31 2.86
C PRO A 12 -31.58 -5.63 4.25
N ARG A 13 -30.25 -5.60 4.41
CA ARG A 13 -29.58 -5.90 5.68
C ARG A 13 -29.24 -4.64 6.47
N LEU A 14 -28.80 -3.58 5.79
CA LEU A 14 -28.43 -2.31 6.42
C LEU A 14 -29.66 -1.62 7.02
N GLY A 15 -30.81 -1.72 6.34
CA GLY A 15 -32.05 -1.03 6.71
C GLY A 15 -32.10 0.42 6.22
N GLY A 16 -33.32 0.95 6.07
CA GLY A 16 -33.55 2.30 5.54
C GLY A 16 -33.23 2.45 4.05
N GLU A 17 -33.06 3.69 3.58
CA GLU A 17 -32.77 4.00 2.17
C GLU A 17 -31.26 4.15 1.87
N ARG A 18 -30.41 3.95 2.89
CA ARG A 18 -28.97 4.28 2.85
C ARG A 18 -28.04 3.14 2.40
N GLY A 19 -28.61 1.98 2.05
CA GLY A 19 -27.86 0.86 1.47
C GLY A 19 -28.08 0.74 -0.04
N ILE A 20 -27.14 0.09 -0.71
CA ILE A 20 -27.20 -0.20 -2.15
C ILE A 20 -28.37 -1.15 -2.41
N ASP A 21 -29.23 -0.79 -3.35
CA ASP A 21 -30.29 -1.68 -3.80
C ASP A 21 -29.68 -2.83 -4.61
N PRO A 22 -29.92 -4.11 -4.28
CA PRO A 22 -29.38 -5.25 -5.02
C PRO A 22 -29.67 -5.20 -6.53
N ALA A 23 -30.78 -4.57 -6.96
CA ALA A 23 -31.09 -4.39 -8.38
C ALA A 23 -30.03 -3.53 -9.09
N ARG A 24 -29.46 -2.52 -8.41
CA ARG A 24 -28.41 -1.65 -8.99
C ARG A 24 -27.13 -2.41 -9.29
N LEU A 25 -26.78 -3.41 -8.47
CA LEU A 25 -25.65 -4.31 -8.75
C LEU A 25 -25.92 -5.18 -9.99
N GLN A 26 -27.14 -5.68 -10.14
CA GLN A 26 -27.52 -6.47 -11.32
C GLN A 26 -27.46 -5.62 -12.60
N GLU A 27 -28.00 -4.40 -12.55
CA GLU A 27 -27.94 -3.45 -13.65
C GLU A 27 -26.51 -3.06 -14.02
N LEU A 28 -25.64 -2.84 -13.02
CA LEU A 28 -24.23 -2.56 -13.26
C LEU A 28 -23.48 -3.77 -13.87
N GLY A 29 -24.03 -4.98 -13.76
CA GLY A 29 -23.44 -6.19 -14.32
C GLY A 29 -23.26 -6.16 -15.84
N GLU A 30 -24.14 -5.49 -16.59
CA GLU A 30 -23.97 -5.29 -18.04
C GLU A 30 -22.76 -4.40 -18.34
N ARG A 31 -22.70 -3.24 -17.70
CA ARG A 31 -21.57 -2.32 -17.80
C ARG A 31 -20.26 -2.95 -17.34
N PHE A 32 -20.31 -3.79 -16.30
CA PHE A 32 -19.14 -4.50 -15.80
C PHE A 32 -18.59 -5.50 -16.83
N ARG A 33 -19.44 -6.22 -17.57
CA ARG A 33 -18.98 -7.12 -18.64
C ARG A 33 -18.19 -6.38 -19.73
N GLU A 34 -18.65 -5.20 -20.12
CA GLU A 34 -17.95 -4.35 -21.09
C GLU A 34 -16.60 -3.85 -20.53
N ILE A 35 -16.61 -3.36 -19.29
CA ILE A 35 -15.39 -2.94 -18.58
C ILE A 35 -14.41 -4.09 -18.44
N HIS A 36 -14.89 -5.28 -18.08
CA HIS A 36 -14.06 -6.47 -17.92
C HIS A 36 -13.40 -6.87 -19.23
N ALA A 37 -14.15 -6.90 -20.33
CA ALA A 37 -13.59 -7.17 -21.66
C ALA A 37 -12.53 -6.13 -22.07
N ASP A 38 -12.74 -4.85 -21.74
CA ASP A 38 -11.75 -3.79 -21.98
C ASP A 38 -10.47 -4.00 -21.17
N VAL A 39 -10.61 -4.30 -19.87
CA VAL A 39 -9.48 -4.59 -18.97
C VAL A 39 -8.68 -5.80 -19.45
N GLU A 40 -9.35 -6.88 -19.85
CA GLU A 40 -8.71 -8.07 -20.39
C GLU A 40 -7.96 -7.78 -21.70
N ARG A 41 -8.54 -6.98 -22.60
CA ARG A 41 -7.86 -6.52 -23.82
C ARG A 41 -6.59 -5.72 -23.50
N ARG A 42 -6.70 -4.71 -22.64
CA ARG A 42 -5.55 -3.87 -22.21
C ARG A 42 -4.47 -4.68 -21.49
N ARG A 43 -4.88 -5.73 -20.77
CA ARG A 43 -3.98 -6.71 -20.16
C ARG A 43 -3.21 -7.50 -21.21
N GLU A 44 -3.87 -8.01 -22.26
CA GLU A 44 -3.25 -8.72 -23.38
C GLU A 44 -2.30 -7.81 -24.19
N GLU A 45 -2.66 -6.54 -24.34
CA GLU A 45 -1.83 -5.50 -24.97
C GLU A 45 -0.62 -5.08 -24.11
N GLY A 46 -0.57 -5.54 -22.85
CA GLY A 46 0.55 -5.28 -21.94
C GLY A 46 0.52 -3.92 -21.25
N GLU A 47 -0.58 -3.16 -21.36
CA GLU A 47 -0.71 -1.85 -20.70
C GLU A 47 -0.80 -1.97 -19.18
N LEU A 48 -1.45 -3.03 -18.70
CA LEU A 48 -1.68 -3.28 -17.28
C LEU A 48 -0.57 -4.17 -16.72
N GLY A 49 0.66 -3.65 -16.70
CA GLY A 49 1.88 -4.42 -16.43
C GLY A 49 1.87 -5.25 -15.15
N PHE A 50 1.14 -4.78 -14.13
CA PHE A 50 1.10 -5.44 -12.83
C PHE A 50 0.45 -6.83 -12.86
N TYR A 51 -0.42 -7.12 -13.84
CA TYR A 51 -0.99 -8.45 -14.03
C TYR A 51 0.05 -9.52 -14.37
N GLN A 52 1.18 -9.14 -14.97
CA GLN A 52 2.23 -10.09 -15.33
C GLN A 52 3.20 -10.37 -14.17
N LEU A 53 3.21 -9.53 -13.11
CA LEU A 53 4.12 -9.67 -11.97
C LEU A 53 3.94 -11.00 -11.22
N ALA A 54 2.69 -11.48 -11.10
CA ALA A 54 2.38 -12.77 -10.47
C ALA A 54 3.00 -13.98 -11.21
N ASN A 55 3.43 -13.80 -12.46
CA ASN A 55 4.02 -14.84 -13.30
C ASN A 55 5.51 -14.59 -13.61
N ALA A 56 6.16 -13.66 -12.89
CA ALA A 56 7.54 -13.25 -13.14
C ALA A 56 8.59 -14.23 -12.55
N GLY A 57 8.51 -15.52 -12.91
CA GLY A 57 9.35 -16.58 -12.34
C GLY A 57 10.86 -16.31 -12.44
N GLU A 58 11.35 -15.86 -13.60
CA GLU A 58 12.77 -15.54 -13.79
C GLU A 58 13.25 -14.41 -12.87
N LEU A 59 12.43 -13.39 -12.65
CA LEU A 59 12.76 -12.29 -11.74
C LEU A 59 12.83 -12.78 -10.29
N VAL A 60 11.92 -13.67 -9.89
CA VAL A 60 11.94 -14.27 -8.56
C VAL A 60 13.20 -15.11 -8.37
N ASP A 61 13.58 -15.91 -9.36
CA ASP A 61 14.81 -16.70 -9.32
C ASP A 61 16.04 -15.79 -9.14
N GLN A 62 16.10 -14.65 -9.84
CA GLN A 62 17.16 -13.65 -9.67
C GLN A 62 17.16 -13.02 -8.27
N ILE A 63 15.99 -12.67 -7.74
CA ILE A 63 15.84 -12.09 -6.40
C ILE A 63 16.29 -13.06 -5.32
N GLU A 64 15.82 -14.31 -5.37
CA GLU A 64 16.21 -15.34 -4.41
C GLU A 64 17.70 -15.67 -4.52
N ALA A 65 18.25 -15.77 -5.74
CA ALA A 65 19.68 -15.95 -5.93
C ALA A 65 20.50 -14.80 -5.33
N PHE A 66 20.05 -13.55 -5.52
CA PHE A 66 20.70 -12.39 -4.91
C PHE A 66 20.60 -12.42 -3.38
N ALA A 67 19.40 -12.62 -2.82
CA ALA A 67 19.19 -12.65 -1.38
C ALA A 67 20.00 -13.77 -0.70
N ASN A 68 20.03 -14.97 -1.30
CA ASN A 68 20.84 -16.09 -0.82
C ASN A 68 22.35 -15.81 -0.96
N GLY A 69 22.76 -15.16 -2.05
CA GLY A 69 24.17 -14.79 -2.28
C GLY A 69 24.68 -13.73 -1.32
N VAL A 70 23.81 -12.83 -0.85
CA VAL A 70 24.10 -11.90 0.23
C VAL A 70 24.30 -12.63 1.56
N GLY A 71 23.48 -13.66 1.83
CA GLY A 71 23.55 -14.44 3.05
C GLY A 71 23.51 -13.56 4.30
N GLN A 72 24.45 -13.78 5.23
CA GLN A 72 24.58 -13.02 6.48
C GLN A 72 25.61 -11.88 6.38
N ALA A 73 25.95 -11.42 5.17
CA ALA A 73 26.95 -10.36 4.98
C ALA A 73 26.53 -9.00 5.57
N PHE A 74 25.22 -8.75 5.70
CA PHE A 74 24.66 -7.52 6.24
C PHE A 74 23.74 -7.81 7.41
N GLU A 75 23.79 -6.95 8.43
CA GLU A 75 22.84 -6.91 9.54
C GLU A 75 21.61 -6.06 9.21
N ASN A 76 21.75 -5.15 8.24
CA ASN A 76 20.74 -4.17 7.90
C ASN A 76 20.53 -4.13 6.40
N VAL A 77 19.26 -4.10 6.00
CA VAL A 77 18.80 -3.72 4.67
C VAL A 77 18.03 -2.43 4.80
N VAL A 78 18.33 -1.47 3.93
CA VAL A 78 17.74 -0.13 3.96
C VAL A 78 17.19 0.18 2.59
N VAL A 79 15.88 0.41 2.52
CA VAL A 79 15.25 0.89 1.30
C VAL A 79 15.25 2.42 1.31
N LEU A 80 15.89 3.01 0.32
CA LEU A 80 15.80 4.43 0.00
C LEU A 80 14.79 4.57 -1.14
N GLY A 81 13.58 5.01 -0.84
CA GLY A 81 12.45 5.03 -1.77
C GLY A 81 11.26 5.73 -1.15
N ILE A 82 10.34 6.25 -1.95
CA ILE A 82 9.15 6.97 -1.45
C ILE A 82 7.90 6.57 -2.24
N GLY A 83 6.74 6.66 -1.59
CA GLY A 83 5.45 6.31 -2.19
C GLY A 83 5.42 4.85 -2.65
N GLY A 84 5.22 4.61 -3.94
CA GLY A 84 5.13 3.26 -4.49
C GLY A 84 6.42 2.44 -4.36
N SER A 85 7.56 3.13 -4.18
CA SER A 85 8.87 2.54 -3.94
C SER A 85 9.16 2.24 -2.47
N ALA A 86 8.19 2.45 -1.56
CA ALA A 86 8.35 2.26 -0.12
C ALA A 86 7.13 1.60 0.55
N LEU A 87 5.93 2.12 0.32
CA LEU A 87 4.72 1.72 1.06
C LEU A 87 4.41 0.22 0.91
N GLY A 88 4.67 -0.36 -0.27
CA GLY A 88 4.54 -1.79 -0.49
C GLY A 88 5.51 -2.61 0.37
N THR A 89 6.76 -2.19 0.47
CA THR A 89 7.77 -2.83 1.33
C THR A 89 7.41 -2.72 2.80
N ILE A 90 6.94 -1.55 3.25
CA ILE A 90 6.49 -1.34 4.63
C ILE A 90 5.30 -2.25 4.95
N ALA A 91 4.31 -2.30 4.06
CA ALA A 91 3.14 -3.17 4.20
C ALA A 91 3.53 -4.66 4.28
N LEU A 92 4.42 -5.14 3.40
CA LEU A 92 4.88 -6.52 3.43
C LEU A 92 5.66 -6.85 4.71
N ARG A 93 6.59 -5.98 5.14
CA ARG A 93 7.35 -6.17 6.38
C ARG A 93 6.40 -6.30 7.56
N ASN A 94 5.52 -5.32 7.75
CA ASN A 94 4.68 -5.25 8.95
C ASN A 94 3.58 -6.34 8.94
N ALA A 95 3.15 -6.79 7.76
CA ALA A 95 2.21 -7.89 7.64
C ALA A 95 2.85 -9.25 7.93
N LEU A 96 4.11 -9.47 7.54
CA LEU A 96 4.70 -10.81 7.42
C LEU A 96 5.91 -11.07 8.31
N ARG A 97 6.37 -10.09 9.08
CA ARG A 97 7.41 -10.25 10.11
C ARG A 97 6.85 -9.91 11.49
N ASP A 98 7.62 -10.24 12.51
CA ASP A 98 7.35 -9.86 13.89
C ASP A 98 7.16 -8.32 14.01
N PRO A 99 6.17 -7.82 14.79
CA PRO A 99 5.96 -6.39 14.99
C PRO A 99 7.20 -5.63 15.50
N TYR A 100 8.10 -6.33 16.19
CA TYR A 100 9.36 -5.85 16.74
C TYR A 100 10.58 -6.46 16.04
N TRP A 101 10.44 -6.85 14.76
CA TRP A 101 11.49 -7.51 13.97
C TRP A 101 12.88 -6.87 14.09
N ASN A 102 12.95 -5.52 14.10
CA ASN A 102 14.22 -4.81 14.11
C ASN A 102 14.85 -4.74 15.51
N GLU A 103 14.07 -5.05 16.55
CA GLU A 103 14.46 -5.06 17.96
C GLU A 103 14.89 -6.45 18.45
N LEU A 104 14.55 -7.51 17.72
CA LEU A 104 14.97 -8.88 18.01
C LEU A 104 16.51 -9.02 18.00
N ASP A 105 17.03 -10.09 18.55
CA ASP A 105 18.41 -10.52 18.31
C ASP A 105 18.52 -11.30 16.99
N ASP A 106 19.70 -11.82 16.68
CA ASP A 106 19.92 -12.55 15.43
C ASP A 106 19.19 -13.90 15.42
N ASP A 107 19.14 -14.61 16.54
CA ASP A 107 18.39 -15.87 16.65
C ASP A 107 16.88 -15.64 16.44
N GLY A 108 16.31 -14.59 17.05
CA GLY A 108 14.91 -14.23 16.87
C GLY A 108 14.55 -13.80 15.45
N ARG A 109 15.53 -13.34 14.66
CA ARG A 109 15.36 -13.06 13.22
C ARG A 109 15.75 -14.25 12.33
N GLU A 110 16.07 -15.41 12.88
CA GLU A 110 16.61 -16.54 12.10
C GLU A 110 17.85 -16.11 11.26
N PHE A 111 18.64 -15.19 11.81
CA PHE A 111 19.80 -14.53 11.22
C PHE A 111 19.53 -13.72 9.94
N PHE A 112 18.28 -13.40 9.63
CA PHE A 112 17.95 -12.41 8.62
C PHE A 112 18.26 -10.99 9.12
N PRO A 113 18.57 -10.04 8.22
CA PRO A 113 18.83 -8.66 8.57
C PRO A 113 17.58 -7.92 9.07
N ARG A 114 17.82 -6.82 9.77
CA ARG A 114 16.83 -5.77 10.02
C ARG A 114 16.45 -5.10 8.69
N LEU A 115 15.21 -4.63 8.59
CA LEU A 115 14.73 -3.88 7.42
C LEU A 115 14.26 -2.49 7.83
N PHE A 116 14.92 -1.48 7.27
CA PHE A 116 14.55 -0.07 7.40
C PHE A 116 14.06 0.47 6.06
N VAL A 117 13.10 1.37 6.10
CA VAL A 117 12.62 2.10 4.93
C VAL A 117 12.70 3.60 5.26
N LEU A 118 13.40 4.35 4.43
CA LEU A 118 13.56 5.80 4.58
C LEU A 118 12.78 6.49 3.47
N ASP A 119 11.50 6.80 3.73
CA ASP A 119 10.56 7.33 2.75
C ASP A 119 10.22 8.81 2.96
N ASN A 120 11.04 9.52 3.74
CA ASN A 120 10.93 10.96 3.92
C ASN A 120 12.32 11.61 4.01
N VAL A 121 12.40 12.90 3.68
CA VAL A 121 13.60 13.73 3.76
C VAL A 121 13.73 14.47 5.09
N ASP A 122 13.01 14.02 6.12
CA ASP A 122 13.09 14.62 7.45
C ASP A 122 14.52 14.43 8.01
N PRO A 123 15.27 15.52 8.25
CA PRO A 123 16.64 15.44 8.70
C PRO A 123 16.77 14.77 10.08
N ALA A 124 15.76 14.85 10.95
CA ALA A 124 15.80 14.21 12.25
C ALA A 124 15.85 12.68 12.12
N THR A 125 15.03 12.13 11.22
CA THR A 125 14.96 10.69 10.94
C THR A 125 16.26 10.20 10.33
N ILE A 126 16.74 10.85 9.26
CA ILE A 126 17.97 10.44 8.57
C ILE A 126 19.18 10.54 9.50
N ALA A 127 19.32 11.63 10.26
CA ALA A 127 20.43 11.78 11.19
C ALA A 127 20.38 10.75 12.33
N ALA A 128 19.20 10.42 12.85
CA ALA A 128 19.04 9.37 13.87
C ALA A 128 19.39 7.98 13.32
N PHE A 129 18.97 7.68 12.09
CA PHE A 129 19.29 6.44 11.41
C PHE A 129 20.80 6.27 11.22
N LEU A 130 21.49 7.28 10.65
CA LEU A 130 22.93 7.23 10.40
C LEU A 130 23.77 7.07 11.68
N ARG A 131 23.28 7.56 12.84
CA ARG A 131 23.95 7.35 14.13
C ARG A 131 23.80 5.93 14.68
N ARG A 132 22.84 5.14 14.18
CA ARG A 132 22.47 3.83 14.75
C ARG A 132 23.00 2.66 13.94
N VAL A 133 23.27 2.83 12.65
CA VAL A 133 23.69 1.74 11.76
C VAL A 133 25.20 1.71 11.53
N GLU A 134 25.77 0.51 11.42
CA GLU A 134 27.13 0.30 10.95
C GLU A 134 27.11 0.17 9.42
N LEU A 135 27.73 1.11 8.70
CA LEU A 135 27.67 1.16 7.23
C LEU A 135 28.31 -0.09 6.59
N ARG A 136 29.41 -0.59 7.18
CA ARG A 136 30.08 -1.86 6.80
C ARG A 136 29.21 -3.10 6.87
N ARG A 137 28.07 -3.04 7.57
CA ARG A 137 27.14 -4.17 7.73
C ARG A 137 25.75 -3.82 7.23
N THR A 138 25.66 -2.84 6.32
CA THR A 138 24.40 -2.36 5.78
C THR A 138 24.38 -2.41 4.25
N LEU A 139 23.30 -2.96 3.70
CA LEU A 139 22.96 -2.90 2.28
C LEU A 139 21.89 -1.85 2.05
N PHE A 140 22.11 -0.96 1.09
CA PHE A 140 21.13 0.05 0.68
C PHE A 140 20.55 -0.31 -0.69
N ASN A 141 19.24 -0.57 -0.72
CA ASN A 141 18.46 -0.70 -1.94
C ASN A 141 17.88 0.67 -2.32
N VAL A 142 18.41 1.30 -3.36
CA VAL A 142 17.95 2.60 -3.87
C VAL A 142 16.88 2.35 -4.93
N VAL A 143 15.65 2.75 -4.63
CA VAL A 143 14.48 2.39 -5.44
C VAL A 143 13.86 3.64 -6.05
N SER A 144 14.03 3.81 -7.36
CA SER A 144 13.37 4.88 -8.12
C SER A 144 13.22 4.46 -9.58
N LYS A 145 11.99 4.40 -10.09
CA LYS A 145 11.72 4.07 -11.49
C LYS A 145 12.31 5.11 -12.45
N SER A 146 12.13 6.40 -12.18
CA SER A 146 12.71 7.46 -13.01
C SER A 146 14.22 7.62 -12.80
N GLY A 147 14.75 7.07 -11.72
CA GLY A 147 16.11 7.26 -11.26
C GLY A 147 16.42 8.68 -10.77
N GLY A 148 15.42 9.58 -10.70
CA GLY A 148 15.62 11.00 -10.45
C GLY A 148 14.69 11.60 -9.39
N THR A 149 14.03 10.76 -8.58
CA THR A 149 13.20 11.20 -7.46
C THR A 149 14.06 11.96 -6.45
N ALA A 150 13.74 13.24 -6.19
CA ALA A 150 14.61 14.14 -5.42
C ALA A 150 14.90 13.62 -4.01
N GLU A 151 13.87 13.11 -3.34
CA GLU A 151 13.94 12.55 -1.99
C GLU A 151 14.91 11.37 -1.94
N THR A 152 14.69 10.37 -2.79
CA THR A 152 15.56 9.18 -2.90
C THR A 152 16.98 9.55 -3.30
N MET A 153 17.16 10.47 -4.26
CA MET A 153 18.50 10.87 -4.71
C MET A 153 19.25 11.63 -3.62
N SER A 154 18.57 12.49 -2.84
CA SER A 154 19.19 13.20 -1.73
C SER A 154 19.71 12.24 -0.66
N GLN A 155 18.91 11.23 -0.28
CA GLN A 155 19.31 10.19 0.66
C GLN A 155 20.45 9.32 0.10
N PHE A 156 20.37 8.95 -1.18
CA PHE A 156 21.42 8.19 -1.86
C PHE A 156 22.75 8.94 -1.85
N LEU A 157 22.77 10.23 -2.19
CA LEU A 157 24.00 11.03 -2.19
C LEU A 157 24.66 11.07 -0.80
N ILE A 158 23.86 11.27 0.26
CA ILE A 158 24.33 11.27 1.66
C ILE A 158 24.94 9.91 2.02
N VAL A 159 24.22 8.82 1.74
CA VAL A 159 24.67 7.47 2.07
C VAL A 159 25.90 7.06 1.26
N ARG A 160 25.94 7.41 -0.03
CA ARG A 160 27.05 7.11 -0.92
C ARG A 160 28.33 7.82 -0.47
N GLU A 161 28.24 9.10 -0.10
CA GLU A 161 29.38 9.85 0.46
C GLU A 161 29.88 9.20 1.75
N ALA A 162 28.96 8.85 2.66
CA ALA A 162 29.32 8.21 3.92
C ALA A 162 29.97 6.82 3.71
N LEU A 163 29.43 6.01 2.79
CA LEU A 163 29.99 4.71 2.45
C LEU A 163 31.37 4.84 1.79
N GLU A 164 31.56 5.77 0.85
CA GLU A 164 32.86 5.97 0.20
C GLU A 164 33.91 6.44 1.21
N ALA A 165 33.57 7.36 2.12
CA ALA A 165 34.47 7.82 3.17
C ALA A 165 34.95 6.67 4.07
N GLU A 166 34.10 5.66 4.31
CA GLU A 166 34.42 4.53 5.17
C GLU A 166 35.05 3.33 4.43
N LEU A 167 34.64 3.09 3.18
CA LEU A 167 34.94 1.85 2.44
C LEU A 167 35.80 2.07 1.19
N ASN A 168 36.07 3.32 0.80
CA ASN A 168 36.60 3.68 -0.52
C ASN A 168 35.79 2.98 -1.62
N GLU A 169 36.43 2.48 -2.67
CA GLU A 169 35.80 1.76 -3.80
C GLU A 169 34.90 0.56 -3.40
N GLY A 170 35.02 0.06 -2.16
CA GLY A 170 34.19 -1.01 -1.62
C GLY A 170 32.71 -0.64 -1.44
N TYR A 171 32.35 0.65 -1.42
CA TYR A 171 30.97 1.11 -1.22
C TYR A 171 29.97 0.49 -2.20
N ARG A 172 30.40 0.15 -3.42
CA ARG A 172 29.55 -0.40 -4.47
C ARG A 172 28.87 -1.70 -4.07
N ARG A 173 29.51 -2.51 -3.21
CA ARG A 173 28.94 -3.77 -2.71
C ARG A 173 27.83 -3.56 -1.67
N HIS A 174 27.68 -2.34 -1.16
CA HIS A 174 26.67 -1.92 -0.20
C HIS A 174 25.51 -1.18 -0.87
N LEU A 175 25.50 -1.11 -2.21
CA LEU A 175 24.46 -0.48 -3.00
C LEU A 175 23.84 -1.49 -3.96
N LEU A 176 22.52 -1.41 -4.09
CA LEU A 176 21.77 -2.03 -5.17
C LEU A 176 20.74 -1.03 -5.67
N PHE A 177 20.57 -0.92 -6.98
CA PHE A 177 19.56 -0.04 -7.58
C PHE A 177 18.38 -0.83 -8.14
N THR A 178 17.18 -0.54 -7.65
CA THR A 178 15.94 -1.05 -8.24
C THR A 178 15.32 0.06 -9.08
N THR A 179 15.51 0.01 -10.40
CA THR A 179 15.24 1.12 -11.33
C THR A 179 14.78 0.60 -12.70
N ASP A 180 14.36 1.48 -13.60
CA ASP A 180 14.08 1.13 -15.00
C ASP A 180 15.26 0.37 -15.65
N PRO A 181 15.00 -0.66 -16.49
CA PRO A 181 16.06 -1.48 -17.09
C PRO A 181 16.97 -0.72 -18.07
N GLU A 182 16.51 0.39 -18.66
CA GLU A 182 17.23 1.06 -19.75
C GLU A 182 17.41 2.56 -19.53
N ARG A 183 16.54 3.19 -18.72
CA ARG A 183 16.43 4.64 -18.60
C ARG A 183 16.71 5.15 -17.19
N GLY A 184 16.92 6.45 -17.09
CA GLY A 184 17.05 7.16 -15.82
C GLY A 184 18.47 7.24 -15.28
N VAL A 185 18.67 8.17 -14.34
CA VAL A 185 20.01 8.49 -13.80
C VAL A 185 20.60 7.32 -13.03
N LEU A 186 19.81 6.60 -12.23
CA LEU A 186 20.28 5.41 -11.52
C LEU A 186 20.81 4.33 -12.47
N ARG A 187 20.17 4.11 -13.63
CA ARG A 187 20.66 3.15 -14.64
C ARG A 187 22.04 3.56 -15.16
N GLN A 188 22.20 4.82 -15.54
CA GLN A 188 23.47 5.36 -16.02
C GLN A 188 24.59 5.24 -14.98
N LEU A 189 24.29 5.55 -13.71
CA LEU A 189 25.23 5.41 -12.61
C LEU A 189 25.60 3.94 -12.36
N ALA A 190 24.62 3.04 -12.44
CA ALA A 190 24.87 1.61 -12.28
C ALA A 190 25.84 1.08 -13.33
N ASP A 191 25.63 1.45 -14.60
CA ASP A 191 26.47 1.03 -15.71
C ASP A 191 27.88 1.63 -15.62
N ALA A 192 27.98 2.90 -15.21
CA ALA A 192 29.26 3.60 -15.09
C ALA A 192 30.11 3.09 -13.92
N GLU A 193 29.47 2.77 -12.79
CA GLU A 193 30.17 2.38 -11.56
C GLU A 193 30.21 0.86 -11.34
N GLY A 194 29.41 0.08 -12.07
CA GLY A 194 29.29 -1.37 -11.87
C GLY A 194 28.46 -1.73 -10.63
N ILE A 195 27.43 -0.95 -10.30
CA ILE A 195 26.51 -1.23 -9.18
C ILE A 195 25.44 -2.23 -9.63
N SER A 196 25.13 -3.22 -8.79
CA SER A 196 24.11 -4.22 -9.09
C SER A 196 22.72 -3.60 -9.22
N THR A 197 21.90 -4.13 -10.13
CA THR A 197 20.55 -3.61 -10.37
C THR A 197 19.50 -4.69 -10.47
N LEU A 198 18.26 -4.35 -10.11
CA LEU A 198 17.05 -5.09 -10.47
C LEU A 198 16.07 -4.21 -11.25
N PRO A 199 15.31 -4.78 -12.20
CA PRO A 199 14.43 -4.01 -13.06
C PRO A 199 13.09 -3.68 -12.38
N ILE A 200 12.63 -2.45 -12.59
CA ILE A 200 11.21 -2.09 -12.48
C ILE A 200 10.63 -2.15 -13.89
N PRO A 201 9.62 -2.99 -14.19
CA PRO A 201 9.06 -3.09 -15.53
C PRO A 201 8.55 -1.72 -16.03
N PRO A 202 8.87 -1.30 -17.27
CA PRO A 202 8.47 0.01 -17.79
C PRO A 202 6.95 0.24 -17.81
N ASN A 203 6.15 -0.80 -17.98
CA ASN A 203 4.68 -0.78 -17.99
C ASN A 203 4.05 -0.93 -16.58
N VAL A 204 4.84 -0.91 -15.50
CA VAL A 204 4.34 -0.97 -14.12
C VAL A 204 4.51 0.38 -13.43
N GLY A 205 3.41 1.02 -13.04
CA GLY A 205 3.43 2.25 -12.23
C GLY A 205 3.89 1.99 -10.79
N GLY A 206 4.45 2.99 -10.13
CA GLY A 206 5.03 2.83 -8.78
C GLY A 206 4.05 2.30 -7.74
N ARG A 207 2.82 2.84 -7.66
CA ARG A 207 1.80 2.35 -6.71
C ARG A 207 1.31 0.92 -7.00
N PHE A 208 1.62 0.39 -8.20
CA PHE A 208 1.32 -0.98 -8.61
C PHE A 208 2.53 -1.93 -8.52
N SER A 209 3.70 -1.47 -8.06
CA SER A 209 4.95 -2.24 -8.15
C SER A 209 5.28 -3.13 -6.95
N VAL A 210 4.41 -3.27 -5.95
CA VAL A 210 4.71 -4.04 -4.72
C VAL A 210 5.12 -5.50 -5.00
N LEU A 211 4.54 -6.13 -6.03
CA LEU A 211 4.88 -7.49 -6.46
C LEU A 211 6.00 -7.56 -7.51
N SER A 212 6.73 -6.47 -7.75
CA SER A 212 7.95 -6.46 -8.55
C SER A 212 9.19 -6.47 -7.64
N ALA A 213 10.39 -6.32 -8.21
CA ALA A 213 11.64 -6.17 -7.45
C ALA A 213 11.57 -5.09 -6.36
N VAL A 214 10.70 -4.09 -6.50
CA VAL A 214 10.47 -3.03 -5.49
C VAL A 214 10.10 -3.61 -4.13
N GLY A 215 9.09 -4.48 -4.06
CA GLY A 215 8.68 -5.10 -2.80
C GLY A 215 9.30 -6.48 -2.58
N LEU A 216 9.51 -7.26 -3.65
CA LEU A 216 9.99 -8.65 -3.54
C LEU A 216 11.44 -8.75 -3.06
N LEU A 217 12.35 -7.88 -3.53
CA LEU A 217 13.75 -7.93 -3.07
C LEU A 217 13.87 -7.69 -1.56
N PRO A 218 13.40 -6.57 -1.00
CA PRO A 218 13.52 -6.35 0.44
C PRO A 218 12.76 -7.40 1.26
N ALA A 219 11.66 -7.94 0.74
CA ALA A 219 10.93 -9.03 1.39
C ALA A 219 11.77 -10.33 1.45
N ALA A 220 12.37 -10.75 0.33
CA ALA A 220 13.22 -11.93 0.28
C ALA A 220 14.45 -11.80 1.18
N LEU A 221 15.05 -10.60 1.23
CA LEU A 221 16.21 -10.31 2.08
C LEU A 221 15.90 -10.45 3.59
N VAL A 222 14.64 -10.40 4.02
CA VAL A 222 14.23 -10.64 5.42
C VAL A 222 13.45 -11.94 5.61
N GLY A 223 13.57 -12.88 4.68
CA GLY A 223 13.01 -14.22 4.83
C GLY A 223 11.51 -14.32 4.58
N ILE A 224 10.88 -13.34 3.91
CA ILE A 224 9.49 -13.47 3.45
C ILE A 224 9.45 -14.37 2.21
N PRO A 225 8.60 -15.41 2.17
CA PRO A 225 8.53 -16.33 1.03
C PRO A 225 7.85 -15.66 -0.18
N VAL A 226 8.65 -15.05 -1.04
CA VAL A 226 8.18 -14.27 -2.20
C VAL A 226 7.42 -15.09 -3.24
N ARG A 227 7.71 -16.39 -3.39
CA ARG A 227 6.94 -17.28 -4.27
C ARG A 227 5.51 -17.45 -3.79
N GLU A 228 5.30 -17.57 -2.48
CA GLU A 228 3.96 -17.69 -1.91
C GLU A 228 3.16 -16.39 -2.09
N LEU A 229 3.81 -15.23 -1.95
CA LEU A 229 3.20 -13.92 -2.28
C LEU A 229 2.64 -13.92 -3.71
N LEU A 230 3.45 -14.32 -4.70
CA LEU A 230 3.03 -14.33 -6.09
C LEU A 230 2.01 -15.43 -6.40
N GLU A 231 2.09 -16.57 -5.73
CA GLU A 231 1.09 -17.62 -5.85
C GLU A 231 -0.29 -17.13 -5.38
N GLY A 232 -0.34 -16.43 -4.24
CA GLY A 232 -1.57 -15.81 -3.76
C GLY A 232 -2.13 -14.77 -4.71
N ALA A 233 -1.25 -13.94 -5.30
CA ALA A 233 -1.64 -12.98 -6.33
C ALA A 233 -2.22 -13.69 -7.56
N ARG A 234 -1.60 -14.78 -8.03
CA ARG A 234 -2.08 -15.59 -9.16
C ARG A 234 -3.42 -16.27 -8.86
N GLU A 235 -3.62 -16.79 -7.66
CA GLU A 235 -4.90 -17.35 -7.23
C GLU A 235 -6.01 -16.29 -7.22
N MET A 236 -5.71 -15.08 -6.77
CA MET A 236 -6.67 -13.97 -6.81
C MET A 236 -6.94 -13.50 -8.24
N ASP A 237 -5.91 -13.45 -9.08
CA ASP A 237 -6.05 -13.10 -10.50
C ASP A 237 -7.06 -14.02 -11.19
N GLU A 238 -6.91 -15.33 -11.02
CA GLU A 238 -7.80 -16.34 -11.59
C GLU A 238 -9.25 -16.14 -11.12
N ARG A 239 -9.46 -15.84 -9.83
CA ARG A 239 -10.80 -15.54 -9.31
C ARG A 239 -11.43 -14.29 -9.92
N CYS A 240 -10.61 -13.34 -10.37
CA CYS A 240 -11.06 -12.10 -10.99
C CYS A 240 -11.21 -12.22 -12.52
N ARG A 241 -11.05 -13.41 -13.11
CA ARG A 241 -11.24 -13.66 -14.56
C ARG A 241 -12.69 -13.79 -15.00
N THR A 242 -13.63 -13.95 -14.07
CA THR A 242 -15.06 -14.03 -14.42
C THR A 242 -15.62 -12.64 -14.72
N ASP A 243 -16.42 -12.55 -15.78
CA ASP A 243 -17.16 -11.34 -16.18
C ASP A 243 -18.49 -11.19 -15.42
N GLU A 244 -18.85 -12.14 -14.56
CA GLU A 244 -20.00 -12.07 -13.69
C GLU A 244 -19.66 -11.22 -12.44
N LEU A 245 -20.20 -10.00 -12.38
CA LEU A 245 -19.88 -9.02 -11.33
C LEU A 245 -19.97 -9.60 -9.91
N THR A 246 -21.03 -10.36 -9.61
CA THR A 246 -21.26 -10.95 -8.28
C THR A 246 -20.30 -12.08 -7.90
N ARG A 247 -19.52 -12.60 -8.86
CA ARG A 247 -18.51 -13.64 -8.65
C ARG A 247 -17.07 -13.12 -8.82
N ASN A 248 -16.90 -11.91 -9.32
CA ASN A 248 -15.61 -11.24 -9.44
C ASN A 248 -15.34 -10.42 -8.17
N PRO A 249 -14.46 -10.84 -7.24
CA PRO A 249 -14.30 -10.15 -5.96
C PRO A 249 -13.76 -8.72 -6.11
N ALA A 250 -12.85 -8.48 -7.05
CA ALA A 250 -12.31 -7.15 -7.30
C ALA A 250 -13.31 -6.25 -8.03
N GLY A 251 -14.04 -6.80 -9.02
CA GLY A 251 -15.13 -6.10 -9.70
C GLY A 251 -16.25 -5.70 -8.73
N LEU A 252 -16.66 -6.62 -7.86
CA LEU A 252 -17.69 -6.39 -6.85
C LEU A 252 -17.26 -5.32 -5.84
N PHE A 253 -16.02 -5.38 -5.34
CA PHE A 253 -15.47 -4.34 -4.46
C PHE A 253 -15.54 -2.96 -5.13
N ALA A 254 -15.07 -2.85 -6.38
CA ALA A 254 -15.09 -1.60 -7.13
C ALA A 254 -16.51 -1.08 -7.37
N ALA A 255 -17.44 -1.96 -7.74
CA ALA A 255 -18.84 -1.64 -7.96
C ALA A 255 -19.53 -1.13 -6.68
N LEU A 256 -19.33 -1.80 -5.55
CA LEU A 256 -19.90 -1.39 -4.27
C LEU A 256 -19.42 0.01 -3.87
N GLN A 257 -18.12 0.29 -4.02
CA GLN A 257 -17.57 1.61 -3.72
C GLN A 257 -18.08 2.68 -4.70
N PHE A 258 -18.14 2.36 -5.99
CA PHE A 258 -18.67 3.27 -7.01
C PHE A 258 -20.13 3.64 -6.76
N LEU A 259 -20.99 2.66 -6.46
CA LEU A 259 -22.41 2.91 -6.17
C LEU A 259 -22.60 3.68 -4.87
N ALA A 260 -21.82 3.36 -3.84
CA ALA A 260 -21.84 4.10 -2.58
C ALA A 260 -21.48 5.58 -2.77
N ASP A 261 -20.44 5.89 -3.55
CA ASP A 261 -20.09 7.26 -3.89
C ASP A 261 -21.17 7.93 -4.75
N ARG A 262 -21.43 7.39 -5.95
CA ARG A 262 -22.22 8.07 -6.98
C ARG A 262 -23.72 8.10 -6.74
N GLU A 263 -24.27 7.11 -6.05
CA GLU A 263 -25.73 7.02 -5.82
C GLU A 263 -26.12 7.38 -4.39
N LEU A 264 -25.22 7.17 -3.42
CA LEU A 264 -25.54 7.35 -1.99
C LEU A 264 -24.76 8.50 -1.34
N GLY A 265 -23.83 9.15 -2.06
CA GLY A 265 -23.08 10.29 -1.57
C GLY A 265 -22.06 9.92 -0.49
N ALA A 266 -21.46 8.73 -0.60
CA ALA A 266 -20.45 8.22 0.32
C ALA A 266 -19.04 8.17 -0.34
N PRO A 267 -18.41 9.32 -0.62
CA PRO A 267 -17.12 9.38 -1.31
C PRO A 267 -15.93 8.97 -0.44
N ILE A 268 -16.09 8.82 0.88
CA ILE A 268 -14.98 8.47 1.78
C ILE A 268 -14.94 6.97 2.00
N GLN A 269 -13.83 6.33 1.66
CA GLN A 269 -13.61 4.91 1.89
C GLN A 269 -12.67 4.71 3.07
N VAL A 270 -13.19 4.19 4.19
CA VAL A 270 -12.37 3.82 5.35
C VAL A 270 -11.89 2.39 5.16
N MET A 271 -10.58 2.15 5.27
CA MET A 271 -10.01 0.82 5.45
C MET A 271 -9.57 0.68 6.91
N MET A 272 -10.18 -0.25 7.64
CA MET A 272 -10.03 -0.43 9.08
C MET A 272 -9.61 -1.87 9.41
N PRO A 273 -8.30 -2.17 9.40
CA PRO A 273 -7.82 -3.49 9.79
C PRO A 273 -8.05 -3.73 11.28
N TYR A 274 -8.52 -4.92 11.65
CA TYR A 274 -8.51 -5.44 13.02
C TYR A 274 -7.31 -6.37 13.21
N SER A 275 -6.14 -5.83 12.88
CA SER A 275 -4.84 -6.48 12.99
C SER A 275 -3.77 -5.42 12.84
N ASP A 276 -2.87 -5.31 13.82
CA ASP A 276 -1.72 -4.40 13.72
C ASP A 276 -0.84 -4.73 12.52
N ARG A 277 -0.74 -6.02 12.16
CA ARG A 277 0.05 -6.51 11.03
C ARG A 277 -0.45 -5.95 9.69
N LEU A 278 -1.76 -5.72 9.57
CA LEU A 278 -2.39 -5.22 8.34
C LEU A 278 -2.52 -3.68 8.30
N ARG A 279 -2.05 -2.97 9.32
CA ARG A 279 -2.15 -1.50 9.42
C ARG A 279 -1.59 -0.79 8.18
N ASP A 280 -0.40 -1.17 7.74
CA ASP A 280 0.28 -0.50 6.62
C ASP A 280 -0.23 -0.95 5.25
N VAL A 281 -1.00 -2.05 5.18
CA VAL A 281 -1.78 -2.38 3.98
C VAL A 281 -2.82 -1.28 3.72
N ALA A 282 -3.42 -0.71 4.78
CA ALA A 282 -4.34 0.42 4.64
C ALA A 282 -3.63 1.70 4.19
N ASP A 283 -2.39 1.95 4.62
CA ASP A 283 -1.58 3.07 4.12
C ASP A 283 -1.19 2.89 2.64
N TRP A 284 -0.77 1.68 2.25
CA TRP A 284 -0.49 1.33 0.86
C TRP A 284 -1.74 1.47 -0.02
N PHE A 285 -2.89 0.96 0.43
CA PHE A 285 -4.18 1.12 -0.26
C PHE A 285 -4.56 2.59 -0.42
N ARG A 286 -4.25 3.43 0.59
CA ARG A 286 -4.52 4.86 0.52
C ARG A 286 -3.83 5.52 -0.66
N GLN A 287 -2.56 5.19 -0.91
CA GLN A 287 -1.88 5.68 -2.12
C GLN A 287 -2.51 5.09 -3.39
N LEU A 288 -2.72 3.77 -3.42
CA LEU A 288 -3.27 3.07 -4.58
C LEU A 288 -4.58 3.72 -5.04
N TRP A 289 -5.53 3.90 -4.12
CA TRP A 289 -6.86 4.41 -4.42
C TRP A 289 -6.86 5.91 -4.72
N ALA A 290 -6.18 6.73 -3.91
CA ALA A 290 -6.18 8.19 -4.08
C ALA A 290 -5.50 8.64 -5.38
N GLU A 291 -4.29 8.16 -5.66
CA GLU A 291 -3.56 8.57 -6.87
C GLU A 291 -4.20 8.03 -8.16
N SER A 292 -4.85 6.86 -8.10
CA SER A 292 -5.51 6.28 -9.26
C SER A 292 -6.86 6.94 -9.57
N LEU A 293 -7.64 7.34 -8.55
CA LEU A 293 -9.02 7.79 -8.78
C LEU A 293 -9.20 9.31 -8.61
N GLY A 294 -8.26 9.99 -7.94
CA GLY A 294 -8.21 11.45 -7.79
C GLY A 294 -7.81 12.13 -9.10
N LYS A 295 -8.78 12.41 -9.98
CA LYS A 295 -8.56 12.85 -11.36
C LYS A 295 -9.41 14.05 -11.73
N GLN A 296 -8.75 15.09 -12.23
CA GLN A 296 -9.41 16.28 -12.77
C GLN A 296 -10.15 15.94 -14.06
N THR A 297 -9.55 15.14 -14.95
CA THR A 297 -10.07 14.87 -16.30
C THR A 297 -10.47 13.42 -16.49
N SER A 298 -11.54 13.19 -17.25
CA SER A 298 -11.96 11.87 -17.72
C SER A 298 -11.10 11.37 -18.88
N LEU A 299 -11.32 10.12 -19.29
CA LEU A 299 -10.73 9.54 -20.51
C LEU A 299 -11.16 10.26 -21.79
N THR A 300 -12.28 11.01 -21.78
CA THR A 300 -12.75 11.83 -22.91
C THR A 300 -12.21 13.26 -22.88
N GLY A 301 -11.44 13.62 -21.85
CA GLY A 301 -10.88 14.97 -21.66
C GLY A 301 -11.81 15.96 -20.97
N GLU A 302 -12.97 15.51 -20.48
CA GLU A 302 -13.91 16.35 -19.72
C GLU A 302 -13.43 16.54 -18.29
N GLU A 303 -13.68 17.72 -17.70
CA GLU A 303 -13.42 17.95 -16.28
C GLU A 303 -14.47 17.25 -15.41
N VAL A 304 -14.02 16.34 -14.54
CA VAL A 304 -14.87 15.46 -13.71
C VAL A 304 -14.56 15.51 -12.22
N PHE A 305 -13.34 15.90 -11.84
CA PHE A 305 -12.88 15.97 -10.44
C PHE A 305 -13.29 14.75 -9.59
N VAL A 306 -13.11 13.55 -10.14
CA VAL A 306 -13.33 12.29 -9.40
C VAL A 306 -12.30 12.20 -8.28
N GLY A 307 -12.68 11.64 -7.13
CA GLY A 307 -11.72 11.39 -6.05
C GLY A 307 -12.37 10.84 -4.79
N PRO A 308 -12.78 9.56 -4.78
CA PRO A 308 -13.16 8.92 -3.52
C PRO A 308 -11.96 8.96 -2.56
N THR A 309 -12.14 9.53 -1.38
CA THR A 309 -11.06 9.79 -0.41
C THR A 309 -10.81 8.56 0.46
N PRO A 310 -9.64 7.89 0.35
CA PRO A 310 -9.31 6.78 1.22
C PRO A 310 -8.82 7.27 2.60
N VAL A 311 -9.36 6.68 3.67
CA VAL A 311 -9.02 6.96 5.07
C VAL A 311 -8.51 5.68 5.73
N LYS A 312 -7.39 5.77 6.45
CA LYS A 312 -6.91 4.69 7.31
C LYS A 312 -7.57 4.81 8.69
N ALA A 313 -8.02 3.69 9.22
CA ALA A 313 -8.32 3.50 10.64
C ALA A 313 -7.71 2.16 11.10
N LEU A 314 -7.71 1.88 12.40
CA LEU A 314 -7.22 0.64 12.99
C LEU A 314 -8.15 0.17 14.11
N GLY A 315 -8.67 -1.04 14.02
CA GLY A 315 -9.44 -1.66 15.09
C GLY A 315 -8.54 -2.39 16.09
N ALA A 316 -8.79 -2.33 17.40
CA ALA A 316 -9.84 -1.55 18.08
C ALA A 316 -9.44 -0.08 18.38
N THR A 317 -8.18 0.28 18.18
CA THR A 317 -7.61 1.60 18.57
C THR A 317 -8.46 2.81 18.16
N ASP A 318 -8.91 2.87 16.90
CA ASP A 318 -9.69 3.98 16.36
C ASP A 318 -11.19 3.92 16.70
N GLN A 319 -11.63 2.91 17.45
CA GLN A 319 -12.90 3.01 18.17
C GLN A 319 -12.89 4.18 19.17
N HIS A 320 -11.71 4.48 19.71
CA HIS A 320 -11.47 5.57 20.66
C HIS A 320 -11.05 6.89 19.97
N SER A 321 -11.25 7.02 18.67
CA SER A 321 -10.85 8.19 17.89
C SER A 321 -11.89 8.53 16.83
N GLN A 322 -12.13 7.60 15.90
CA GLN A 322 -12.91 7.86 14.69
C GLN A 322 -14.32 7.29 14.73
N VAL A 323 -14.59 6.25 15.53
CA VAL A 323 -15.91 5.58 15.49
C VAL A 323 -17.05 6.49 15.91
N GLN A 324 -16.84 7.46 16.82
CA GLN A 324 -17.83 8.51 17.10
C GLN A 324 -18.25 9.25 15.82
N LEU A 325 -17.29 9.67 14.99
CA LEU A 325 -17.55 10.30 13.69
C LEU A 325 -18.21 9.33 12.71
N TYR A 326 -17.78 8.07 12.67
CA TYR A 326 -18.32 7.09 11.72
C TYR A 326 -19.76 6.70 12.05
N VAL A 327 -20.12 6.72 13.33
CA VAL A 327 -21.44 6.34 13.83
C VAL A 327 -22.43 7.51 13.80
N GLU A 328 -22.02 8.72 14.19
CA GLU A 328 -22.94 9.87 14.36
C GLU A 328 -22.70 11.03 13.39
N GLY A 329 -21.59 11.03 12.65
CA GLY A 329 -21.27 12.06 11.67
C GLY A 329 -22.03 11.95 10.35
N PRO A 330 -21.57 12.65 9.29
CA PRO A 330 -22.20 12.59 7.97
C PRO A 330 -22.24 11.16 7.39
N PHE A 331 -23.24 10.87 6.56
CA PHE A 331 -23.42 9.58 5.86
C PHE A 331 -22.57 9.50 4.58
N ASP A 332 -21.32 9.94 4.68
CA ASP A 332 -20.39 10.14 3.56
C ASP A 332 -19.31 9.05 3.49
N LYS A 333 -19.45 7.95 4.24
CA LYS A 333 -18.43 6.90 4.40
C LYS A 333 -18.93 5.50 4.09
N THR A 334 -18.04 4.69 3.51
CA THR A 334 -18.09 3.23 3.58
C THR A 334 -16.94 2.74 4.47
N ILE A 335 -17.15 1.66 5.24
CA ILE A 335 -16.11 1.07 6.09
C ILE A 335 -15.78 -0.34 5.60
N THR A 336 -14.53 -0.57 5.22
CA THR A 336 -14.00 -1.90 4.86
C THR A 336 -13.14 -2.41 6.01
N PHE A 337 -13.61 -3.45 6.70
CA PHE A 337 -12.82 -4.15 7.70
C PHE A 337 -11.85 -5.12 7.03
N LEU A 338 -10.61 -5.20 7.52
CA LEU A 338 -9.71 -6.32 7.20
C LEU A 338 -9.55 -7.19 8.45
N VAL A 339 -9.84 -8.48 8.33
CA VAL A 339 -9.86 -9.41 9.48
C VAL A 339 -9.07 -10.67 9.16
N GLU A 340 -8.29 -11.14 10.14
CA GLU A 340 -7.71 -12.48 10.14
C GLU A 340 -8.67 -13.45 10.83
N GLN A 341 -9.06 -14.53 10.16
CA GLN A 341 -9.99 -15.52 10.73
C GLN A 341 -9.30 -16.40 11.78
N ASN A 342 -8.11 -16.90 11.46
CA ASN A 342 -7.38 -17.88 12.27
C ASN A 342 -5.98 -17.36 12.60
N PRO A 343 -5.83 -16.44 13.57
CA PRO A 343 -4.51 -15.98 13.99
C PRO A 343 -3.68 -17.14 14.55
N ALA A 344 -2.38 -17.14 14.22
CA ALA A 344 -1.46 -18.22 14.63
C ALA A 344 -1.16 -18.21 16.13
N GLU A 345 -1.22 -17.04 16.75
CA GLU A 345 -0.92 -16.82 18.16
C GLU A 345 -2.07 -16.07 18.84
N ASP A 346 -2.28 -16.36 20.12
CA ASP A 346 -3.25 -15.65 20.95
C ASP A 346 -2.76 -15.57 22.40
N VAL A 347 -3.24 -14.59 23.14
CA VAL A 347 -2.82 -14.29 24.51
C VAL A 347 -4.01 -14.42 25.43
N GLN A 348 -3.88 -15.30 26.43
CA GLN A 348 -4.90 -15.51 27.46
C GLN A 348 -4.99 -14.31 28.39
N ILE A 349 -6.20 -13.84 28.66
CA ILE A 349 -6.46 -12.84 29.69
C ILE A 349 -6.60 -13.58 31.03
N PRO A 350 -5.67 -13.35 31.99
CA PRO A 350 -5.69 -14.08 33.24
C PRO A 350 -6.92 -13.71 34.07
N SER A 351 -7.55 -14.70 34.72
CA SER A 351 -8.70 -14.50 35.61
C SER A 351 -8.27 -13.94 36.98
N LEU A 352 -7.68 -12.75 37.00
CA LEU A 352 -7.38 -12.00 38.22
C LEU A 352 -8.55 -11.07 38.55
N TYR A 353 -8.86 -10.90 39.85
CA TYR A 353 -9.93 -10.01 40.33
C TYR A 353 -11.33 -10.31 39.78
N GLY A 354 -11.68 -11.61 39.68
CA GLY A 354 -12.97 -12.04 39.10
C GLY A 354 -14.23 -11.60 39.84
N ASP A 355 -14.09 -11.16 41.10
CA ASP A 355 -15.13 -10.56 41.93
C ASP A 355 -15.37 -9.07 41.64
N VAL A 356 -14.45 -8.41 40.93
CA VAL A 356 -14.59 -7.02 40.47
C VAL A 356 -15.38 -7.02 39.16
N GLY A 357 -16.62 -6.55 39.18
CA GLY A 357 -17.55 -6.66 38.05
C GLY A 357 -17.03 -6.10 36.71
N GLU A 358 -16.26 -5.01 36.73
CA GLU A 358 -15.66 -4.42 35.53
C GLU A 358 -14.50 -5.24 34.92
N LEU A 359 -13.91 -6.15 35.70
CA LEU A 359 -12.77 -6.99 35.27
C LEU A 359 -13.15 -8.46 35.10
N GLY A 360 -14.14 -8.93 35.87
CA GLY A 360 -14.50 -10.35 35.94
C GLY A 360 -14.97 -10.93 34.61
N TYR A 361 -15.57 -10.12 33.73
CA TYR A 361 -16.00 -10.58 32.40
C TYR A 361 -14.84 -10.83 31.43
N LEU A 362 -13.64 -10.31 31.69
CA LEU A 362 -12.47 -10.49 30.82
C LEU A 362 -11.71 -11.79 31.11
N GLY A 363 -11.75 -12.24 32.37
CA GLY A 363 -10.98 -13.40 32.80
C GLY A 363 -11.43 -14.69 32.11
N GLY A 364 -10.50 -15.41 31.48
CA GLY A 364 -10.77 -16.67 30.77
C GLY A 364 -11.06 -16.51 29.28
N HIS A 365 -11.11 -15.28 28.78
CA HIS A 365 -11.09 -14.96 27.35
C HIS A 365 -9.67 -14.73 26.85
N THR A 366 -9.51 -14.55 25.55
CA THR A 366 -8.25 -14.16 24.93
C THR A 366 -8.29 -12.75 24.35
N LEU A 367 -7.11 -12.16 24.09
CA LEU A 367 -7.04 -10.89 23.38
C LEU A 367 -7.58 -11.00 21.95
N GLY A 368 -7.36 -12.13 21.27
CA GLY A 368 -7.95 -12.40 19.96
C GLY A 368 -9.48 -12.48 19.99
N GLU A 369 -10.06 -13.10 21.01
CA GLU A 369 -11.51 -13.13 21.22
C GLU A 369 -12.08 -11.74 21.49
N LEU A 370 -11.42 -10.95 22.34
CA LEU A 370 -11.82 -9.57 22.62
C LEU A 370 -11.78 -8.72 21.35
N LEU A 371 -10.67 -8.76 20.59
CA LEU A 371 -10.51 -8.00 19.36
C LEU A 371 -11.59 -8.35 18.31
N ARG A 372 -11.89 -9.65 18.14
CA ARG A 372 -12.96 -10.11 17.25
C ARG A 372 -14.33 -9.64 17.71
N THR A 373 -14.63 -9.76 19.00
CA THR A 373 -15.89 -9.30 19.61
C THR A 373 -16.07 -7.81 19.40
N GLU A 374 -15.00 -7.02 19.58
CA GLU A 374 -15.01 -5.58 19.34
C GLU A 374 -15.23 -5.22 17.87
N LYS A 375 -14.67 -5.99 16.93
CA LYS A 375 -14.97 -5.84 15.49
C LYS A 375 -16.45 -6.08 15.21
N GLU A 376 -16.99 -7.19 15.68
CA GLU A 376 -18.39 -7.58 15.45
C GLU A 376 -19.36 -6.57 16.07
N ALA A 377 -19.07 -6.10 17.29
CA ALA A 377 -19.84 -5.07 17.96
C ALA A 377 -19.80 -3.74 17.20
N THR A 378 -18.63 -3.33 16.70
CA THR A 378 -18.48 -2.09 15.90
C THR A 378 -19.21 -2.19 14.56
N GLU A 379 -19.08 -3.32 13.87
CA GLU A 379 -19.80 -3.61 12.63
C GLU A 379 -21.32 -3.53 12.83
N GLU A 380 -21.84 -4.16 13.87
CA GLU A 380 -23.27 -4.15 14.18
C GLU A 380 -23.74 -2.75 14.62
N ALA A 381 -22.95 -2.01 15.39
CA ALA A 381 -23.27 -0.63 15.77
C ALA A 381 -23.37 0.30 14.55
N LEU A 382 -22.42 0.18 13.61
CA LEU A 382 -22.48 0.90 12.33
C LEU A 382 -23.73 0.51 11.55
N ARG A 383 -24.03 -0.79 11.44
CA ARG A 383 -25.20 -1.29 10.71
C ARG A 383 -26.51 -0.79 11.33
N GLN A 384 -26.67 -0.85 12.65
CA GLN A 384 -27.86 -0.33 13.35
C GLN A 384 -28.08 1.17 13.12
N ARG A 385 -27.01 1.91 12.81
CA ARG A 385 -27.06 3.33 12.48
C ARG A 385 -27.10 3.60 10.97
N GLY A 386 -27.30 2.57 10.15
CA GLY A 386 -27.41 2.70 8.69
C GLY A 386 -26.10 3.09 8.02
N ARG A 387 -24.95 2.72 8.59
CA ARG A 387 -23.61 3.01 8.06
C ARG A 387 -23.10 1.83 7.24
N MET A 388 -22.92 2.05 5.94
CA MET A 388 -22.43 1.04 5.00
C MET A 388 -21.06 0.50 5.43
N ASN A 389 -20.97 -0.82 5.54
CA ASN A 389 -19.72 -1.49 5.83
C ASN A 389 -19.64 -2.87 5.16
N MET A 390 -18.42 -3.37 5.01
CA MET A 390 -18.11 -4.70 4.48
C MET A 390 -16.82 -5.23 5.10
N THR A 391 -16.59 -6.53 4.99
CA THR A 391 -15.41 -7.20 5.55
C THR A 391 -14.67 -7.98 4.46
N LEU A 392 -13.36 -7.75 4.35
CA LEU A 392 -12.43 -8.64 3.68
C LEU A 392 -11.79 -9.55 4.73
N GLU A 393 -12.09 -10.84 4.68
CA GLU A 393 -11.58 -11.81 5.64
C GLU A 393 -10.47 -12.63 5.01
N LEU A 394 -9.31 -12.61 5.65
CA LEU A 394 -8.16 -13.42 5.32
C LEU A 394 -8.19 -14.67 6.21
N PRO A 395 -8.00 -15.89 5.67
CA PRO A 395 -7.94 -17.09 6.49
C PRO A 395 -6.87 -17.02 7.60
N THR A 396 -5.72 -16.44 7.22
CA THR A 396 -4.47 -16.27 7.96
C THR A 396 -3.76 -15.06 7.37
N VAL A 397 -2.90 -14.37 8.13
CA VAL A 397 -2.00 -13.33 7.62
C VAL A 397 -0.65 -13.96 7.28
N ASP A 398 -0.62 -14.67 6.15
CA ASP A 398 0.59 -15.24 5.56
C ASP A 398 0.90 -14.64 4.19
N ALA A 399 2.05 -15.01 3.62
CA ALA A 399 2.53 -14.49 2.34
C ALA A 399 1.50 -14.69 1.22
N ARG A 400 0.89 -15.89 1.14
CA ARG A 400 -0.11 -16.18 0.11
C ARG A 400 -1.35 -15.32 0.26
N ALA A 401 -1.91 -15.20 1.48
CA ALA A 401 -3.08 -14.36 1.72
C ALA A 401 -2.80 -12.87 1.47
N VAL A 402 -1.67 -12.35 1.93
CA VAL A 402 -1.28 -10.95 1.69
C VAL A 402 -1.07 -10.67 0.21
N GLY A 403 -0.41 -11.56 -0.52
CA GLY A 403 -0.23 -11.43 -1.97
C GLY A 403 -1.56 -11.39 -2.72
N GLY A 404 -2.51 -12.26 -2.34
CA GLY A 404 -3.87 -12.24 -2.89
C GLY A 404 -4.64 -10.96 -2.55
N LEU A 405 -4.50 -10.42 -1.33
CA LEU A 405 -5.15 -9.17 -0.93
C LEU A 405 -4.62 -7.98 -1.73
N LEU A 406 -3.30 -7.85 -1.86
CA LEU A 406 -2.68 -6.76 -2.63
C LEU A 406 -3.14 -6.81 -4.09
N HIS A 407 -3.16 -7.99 -4.70
CA HIS A 407 -3.61 -8.16 -6.09
C HIS A 407 -5.10 -7.86 -6.26
N LEU A 408 -5.96 -8.28 -5.32
CA LEU A 408 -7.39 -7.92 -5.32
C LEU A 408 -7.58 -6.39 -5.37
N LEU A 409 -6.87 -5.67 -4.50
CA LEU A 409 -7.00 -4.21 -4.38
C LEU A 409 -6.45 -3.49 -5.63
N GLN A 410 -5.37 -4.00 -6.24
CA GLN A 410 -4.86 -3.49 -7.52
C GLN A 410 -5.88 -3.65 -8.66
N ILE A 411 -6.44 -4.86 -8.82
CA ILE A 411 -7.47 -5.12 -9.83
C ILE A 411 -8.72 -4.25 -9.58
N ALA A 412 -9.17 -4.17 -8.32
CA ALA A 412 -10.33 -3.37 -7.95
C ALA A 412 -10.15 -1.89 -8.29
N THR A 413 -8.93 -1.37 -8.14
CA THR A 413 -8.60 0.01 -8.50
C THR A 413 -8.69 0.26 -10.01
N VAL A 414 -8.29 -0.71 -10.84
CA VAL A 414 -8.44 -0.62 -12.31
C VAL A 414 -9.92 -0.63 -12.69
N TYR A 415 -10.71 -1.55 -12.14
CA TYR A 415 -12.15 -1.58 -12.37
C TYR A 415 -12.85 -0.30 -11.90
N ALA A 416 -12.44 0.24 -10.74
CA ALA A 416 -12.95 1.52 -10.25
C ALA A 416 -12.63 2.67 -11.21
N GLY A 417 -11.39 2.75 -11.73
CA GLY A 417 -11.02 3.76 -12.73
C GLY A 417 -11.93 3.72 -13.97
N ALA A 418 -12.21 2.53 -14.49
CA ALA A 418 -13.13 2.34 -15.60
C ALA A 418 -14.59 2.70 -15.25
N LEU A 419 -15.06 2.35 -14.04
CA LEU A 419 -16.39 2.75 -13.54
C LEU A 419 -16.52 4.27 -13.38
N TYR A 420 -15.45 4.95 -13.00
CA TYR A 420 -15.41 6.41 -12.91
C TYR A 420 -15.10 7.11 -14.24
N GLY A 421 -14.66 6.38 -15.26
CA GLY A 421 -14.30 6.93 -16.57
C GLY A 421 -13.00 7.73 -16.56
N VAL A 422 -12.03 7.36 -15.73
CA VAL A 422 -10.73 8.04 -15.56
C VAL A 422 -9.56 7.07 -15.77
N ASP A 423 -8.36 7.58 -16.07
CA ASP A 423 -7.16 6.75 -16.16
C ASP A 423 -6.61 6.43 -14.75
N PRO A 424 -6.63 5.15 -14.30
CA PRO A 424 -6.14 4.78 -12.98
C PRO A 424 -4.60 4.68 -12.92
N LEU A 425 -3.85 4.86 -14.01
CA LEU A 425 -2.43 4.53 -14.09
C LEU A 425 -1.50 5.76 -14.11
N ASP A 426 -2.00 6.93 -14.52
CA ASP A 426 -1.22 8.17 -14.54
C ASP A 426 -1.29 8.94 -13.19
N GLN A 427 -0.62 10.09 -13.07
CA GLN A 427 -0.69 10.96 -11.89
C GLN A 427 -0.29 12.43 -12.17
N PRO A 428 -0.92 13.13 -13.12
CA PRO A 428 -0.47 14.46 -13.54
C PRO A 428 -0.47 15.51 -12.41
N GLY A 429 -1.37 15.37 -11.43
CA GLY A 429 -1.54 16.34 -10.35
C GLY A 429 -0.33 16.52 -9.42
N VAL A 430 0.60 15.56 -9.36
CA VAL A 430 1.79 15.68 -8.49
C VAL A 430 2.92 16.50 -9.11
N GLU A 431 2.88 16.73 -10.43
CA GLU A 431 4.01 17.32 -11.15
C GLU A 431 4.23 18.80 -10.82
N LEU A 432 3.16 19.58 -10.61
CA LEU A 432 3.29 21.00 -10.27
C LEU A 432 4.13 21.23 -9.00
N GLY A 433 3.88 20.46 -7.95
CA GLY A 433 4.64 20.55 -6.70
C GLY A 433 6.13 20.20 -6.89
N LYS A 434 6.42 19.22 -7.75
CA LYS A 434 7.81 18.85 -8.10
C LYS A 434 8.49 19.96 -8.90
N GLN A 435 7.83 20.50 -9.92
CA GLN A 435 8.37 21.57 -10.75
C GLN A 435 8.66 22.83 -9.94
N LEU A 436 7.75 23.20 -9.03
CA LEU A 436 7.97 24.31 -8.09
C LEU A 436 9.18 24.03 -7.20
N THR A 437 9.26 22.85 -6.59
CA THR A 437 10.42 22.45 -5.78
C THR A 437 11.73 22.55 -6.58
N TYR A 438 11.76 22.05 -7.81
CA TYR A 438 12.93 22.15 -8.68
C TYR A 438 13.33 23.60 -8.99
N GLY A 439 12.38 24.46 -9.32
CA GLY A 439 12.63 25.88 -9.57
C GLY A 439 13.16 26.60 -8.34
N ILE A 440 12.55 26.36 -7.17
CA ILE A 440 12.97 26.95 -5.88
C ILE A 440 14.37 26.50 -5.49
N MET A 441 14.68 25.22 -5.70
CA MET A 441 15.99 24.63 -5.40
C MET A 441 17.06 24.95 -6.46
N GLY A 442 16.73 25.72 -7.50
CA GLY A 442 17.69 26.16 -8.52
C GLY A 442 18.11 25.06 -9.50
N ARG A 443 17.26 24.06 -9.76
CA ARG A 443 17.54 23.04 -10.78
C ARG A 443 17.57 23.68 -12.16
N GLN A 444 18.64 23.41 -12.92
CA GLN A 444 18.78 23.88 -14.30
C GLN A 444 17.57 23.48 -15.15
N GLY A 445 17.05 24.43 -15.93
CA GLY A 445 15.85 24.28 -16.76
C GLY A 445 14.53 24.66 -16.08
N PHE A 446 14.57 25.06 -14.80
CA PHE A 446 13.40 25.52 -14.03
C PHE A 446 13.55 26.96 -13.53
N GLU A 447 14.44 27.75 -14.15
CA GLU A 447 14.77 29.12 -13.72
C GLU A 447 13.54 30.03 -13.71
N GLN A 448 12.69 29.94 -14.74
CA GLN A 448 11.45 30.72 -14.82
C GLN A 448 10.47 30.33 -13.71
N VAL A 449 10.34 29.03 -13.40
CA VAL A 449 9.47 28.54 -12.32
C VAL A 449 9.94 29.09 -10.97
N GLY A 450 11.26 29.12 -10.73
CA GLY A 450 11.84 29.73 -9.54
C GLY A 450 11.58 31.24 -9.45
N ALA A 451 11.71 31.95 -10.56
CA ALA A 451 11.43 33.38 -10.66
C ALA A 451 9.94 33.70 -10.39
N ASP A 452 9.03 32.94 -11.01
CA ASP A 452 7.58 33.09 -10.82
C ASP A 452 7.19 32.81 -9.37
N PHE A 453 7.77 31.77 -8.75
CA PHE A 453 7.57 31.50 -7.34
C PHE A 453 8.06 32.67 -6.48
N ALA A 454 9.24 33.23 -6.75
CA ALA A 454 9.76 34.38 -5.99
C ALA A 454 8.88 35.63 -6.12
N ALA A 455 8.18 35.81 -7.25
CA ALA A 455 7.29 36.94 -7.52
C ALA A 455 5.85 36.77 -6.99
N ARG A 456 5.49 35.60 -6.46
CA ARG A 456 4.14 35.31 -5.95
C ARG A 456 3.73 36.24 -4.80
N GLU A 457 2.42 36.44 -4.60
CA GLU A 457 1.90 37.17 -3.43
C GLU A 457 2.36 36.47 -2.14
N GLU A 458 3.01 37.23 -1.26
CA GLU A 458 3.43 36.72 0.05
C GLU A 458 2.21 36.42 0.93
N LYS A 459 2.33 35.41 1.80
CA LYS A 459 1.28 35.12 2.78
C LYS A 459 1.08 36.33 3.69
N ARG A 460 -0.19 36.71 3.88
CA ARG A 460 -0.56 37.85 4.72
C ARG A 460 -0.29 37.55 6.18
N ARG A 461 0.46 38.44 6.83
CA ARG A 461 0.81 38.30 8.25
C ARG A 461 -0.42 38.39 9.15
N GLU A 462 -1.46 39.14 8.78
CA GLU A 462 -2.70 39.19 9.56
C GLU A 462 -3.44 37.86 9.63
N TRP A 463 -3.10 36.89 8.77
CA TRP A 463 -3.67 35.54 8.76
C TRP A 463 -2.70 34.50 9.35
N THR A 464 -1.66 34.96 10.07
CA THR A 464 -0.71 34.12 10.80
C THR A 464 -0.83 34.46 12.28
N VAL A 465 -1.22 33.48 13.11
CA VAL A 465 -1.37 33.63 14.57
C VAL A 465 -0.11 33.22 15.30
#